data_AF-A0A843LW67-F1
#
_entry.id   AF-A0A843LW67-F1
#
_cell.length_a   1.000
_cell.length_b   1.000
_cell.length_c   1.000
_cell.angle_alpha   90.00
_cell.angle_beta   90.00
_cell.angle_gamma   90.00
#
_symmetry.space_group_name_H-M   'P 1'
#
loop_
_entity.id
_entity.type
_entity.pdbx_description
1 polymer ?
#
loop_
_entity_poly.entity_id
_entity_poly.type
_entity_poly.pdbx_seq_one_letter_code
_entity_poly.pdbx_strand_id
1 'polypeptide(L)'
;MTRNADEVLERIHADIDAGKPVNELELIFAPLMESRLPAKELLFKTIQLEKKIKDENVKNKIIALTLVVSNRLVEPEILEEIWE
;
A
#
# COMPACT_ATOMS: atom_id res chain seq x y z
N MET A 1 5.98 17.46 8.62
CA MET A 1 4.65 17.31 8.01
C MET A 1 4.47 15.85 7.72
N THR A 2 3.54 15.20 8.42
CA THR A 2 3.14 13.82 8.12
C THR A 2 2.38 13.84 6.79
N ARG A 3 2.66 12.92 5.88
CA ARG A 3 1.93 12.81 4.61
C ARG A 3 0.56 12.20 4.87
N ASN A 4 -0.45 12.63 4.09
CA ASN A 4 -1.81 12.13 4.18
C ASN A 4 -1.99 10.88 3.27
N ALA A 5 -2.41 9.77 3.84
CA ALA A 5 -2.56 8.50 3.12
C ALA A 5 -3.68 8.55 2.07
N ASP A 6 -4.76 9.28 2.35
CA ASP A 6 -5.93 9.35 1.47
C ASP A 6 -5.52 9.97 0.13
N GLU A 7 -4.83 11.12 0.18
CA GLU A 7 -4.34 11.82 -1.01
C GLU A 7 -3.29 11.01 -1.76
N VAL A 8 -2.40 10.33 -1.02
CA VAL A 8 -1.34 9.49 -1.60
C VAL A 8 -1.94 8.32 -2.37
N LEU A 9 -2.89 7.60 -1.77
CA LEU A 9 -3.52 6.43 -2.39
C LEU A 9 -4.40 6.82 -3.58
N GLU A 10 -5.14 7.92 -3.50
CA GLU A 10 -5.92 8.46 -4.63
C GLU A 10 -5.01 8.82 -5.82
N ARG A 11 -3.90 9.53 -5.55
CA ARG A 11 -2.94 9.88 -6.59
C ARG A 11 -2.29 8.65 -7.21
N ILE A 12 -1.82 7.70 -6.40
CA ILE A 12 -1.18 6.48 -6.90
C ILE A 12 -2.16 5.66 -7.75
N HIS A 13 -3.43 5.59 -7.36
CA HIS A 13 -4.45 4.95 -8.18
C HIS A 13 -4.54 5.59 -9.58
N ALA A 14 -4.59 6.92 -9.64
CA ALA A 14 -4.63 7.65 -10.91
C ALA A 14 -3.34 7.47 -11.74
N ASP A 15 -2.18 7.41 -11.09
CA ASP A 15 -0.90 7.16 -11.77
C ASP A 15 -0.85 5.76 -12.38
N ILE A 16 -1.31 4.73 -11.66
CA ILE A 16 -1.43 3.36 -12.17
C ILE A 16 -2.35 3.32 -13.39
N ASP A 17 -3.53 3.92 -13.29
CA ASP A 17 -4.52 3.93 -14.38
C ASP A 17 -3.99 4.68 -15.62
N ALA A 18 -3.19 5.73 -15.41
CA ALA A 18 -2.53 6.49 -16.47
C ALA A 18 -1.24 5.82 -17.01
N GLY A 19 -0.81 4.69 -16.44
CA GLY A 19 0.44 4.02 -16.81
C GLY A 19 1.71 4.81 -16.45
N LYS A 20 1.61 5.69 -15.46
CA LYS A 20 2.74 6.48 -14.93
C LYS A 20 3.54 5.65 -13.91
N PRO A 21 4.82 6.01 -13.68
CA PRO A 21 5.61 5.42 -12.60
C PRO A 21 4.93 5.64 -11.24
N VAL A 22 4.84 4.57 -10.44
CA VAL A 22 4.32 4.61 -9.09
C VAL A 22 5.44 5.04 -8.13
N ASN A 23 5.12 5.90 -7.17
CA ASN A 23 6.03 6.16 -6.06
C ASN A 23 5.96 4.99 -5.04
N GLU A 24 6.89 4.06 -5.20
CA GLU A 24 6.95 2.81 -4.42
C GLU A 24 6.98 3.05 -2.91
N LEU A 25 7.81 3.99 -2.45
CA LEU A 25 7.96 4.27 -1.01
C LEU A 25 6.67 4.85 -0.41
N GLU A 26 5.97 5.71 -1.15
CA GLU A 26 4.70 6.25 -0.67
C GLU A 26 3.62 5.17 -0.59
N LEU A 27 3.60 4.22 -1.53
CA LEU A 27 2.66 3.10 -1.49
C LEU A 27 2.93 2.17 -0.29
N ILE A 28 4.20 1.78 -0.10
CA ILE A 28 4.65 0.87 0.97
C ILE A 28 4.31 1.45 2.35
N PHE A 29 4.50 2.76 2.54
CA PHE A 29 4.32 3.42 3.83
C PHE A 29 2.94 4.05 4.03
N ALA A 30 2.05 4.01 3.03
CA ALA A 30 0.69 4.55 3.17
C ALA A 30 -0.06 4.01 4.40
N PRO A 31 0.07 2.74 4.82
CA PRO A 31 -0.56 2.25 6.04
C PRO A 31 -0.06 2.87 7.35
N LEU A 32 1.09 3.56 7.32
CA LEU A 32 1.68 4.29 8.47
C LEU A 32 1.42 5.81 8.41
N MET A 33 0.76 6.30 7.37
CA MET A 33 0.53 7.73 7.17
C MET A 33 -0.70 8.24 7.93
N GLU A 34 -0.81 9.55 8.11
CA GLU A 34 -2.02 10.15 8.67
C GLU A 34 -3.20 9.94 7.73
N SER A 35 -4.33 9.50 8.28
CA SER A 35 -5.53 9.21 7.50
C SER A 35 -6.78 9.28 8.38
N ARG A 36 -7.92 9.44 7.72
CA ARG A 36 -9.24 9.24 8.33
C ARG A 36 -9.57 7.75 8.53
N LEU A 37 -8.85 6.86 7.86
CA LEU A 37 -9.06 5.41 7.87
C LEU A 37 -8.13 4.73 8.87
N PRO A 38 -8.56 3.60 9.48
CA PRO A 38 -7.70 2.79 10.31
C PRO A 38 -6.60 2.11 9.47
N ALA A 39 -5.47 1.79 10.10
CA ALA A 39 -4.31 1.17 9.45
C ALA A 39 -4.66 -0.11 8.67
N LYS A 40 -5.59 -0.94 9.17
CA LYS A 40 -6.07 -2.15 8.47
C LYS A 40 -6.72 -1.82 7.11
N GLU A 41 -7.54 -0.78 7.06
CA GLU A 41 -8.20 -0.37 5.80
C GLU A 41 -7.21 0.27 4.82
N LEU A 42 -6.24 1.02 5.32
CA LEU A 42 -5.15 1.54 4.51
C LEU A 42 -4.31 0.42 3.91
N LEU A 43 -3.96 -0.58 4.72
CA LEU A 43 -3.24 -1.77 4.26
C LEU A 43 -4.03 -2.49 3.15
N PHE A 44 -5.33 -2.71 3.34
CA PHE A 44 -6.15 -3.33 2.31
C PHE A 44 -6.14 -2.51 1.00
N LYS A 45 -6.29 -1.19 1.08
CA LYS A 45 -6.22 -0.31 -0.10
C LYS A 45 -4.86 -0.35 -0.79
N THR A 46 -3.77 -0.29 -0.02
CA THR A 46 -2.40 -0.42 -0.53
C THR A 46 -2.26 -1.71 -1.35
N ILE A 47 -2.68 -2.84 -0.78
CA ILE A 47 -2.61 -4.16 -1.40
C ILE A 47 -3.41 -4.24 -2.71
N GLN A 48 -4.61 -3.64 -2.74
CA GLN A 48 -5.42 -3.58 -3.95
C GLN A 48 -4.73 -2.79 -5.07
N LEU A 49 -3.97 -1.75 -4.74
CA LEU A 49 -3.19 -0.98 -5.72
C LEU A 49 -1.95 -1.75 -6.19
N GLU A 50 -1.26 -2.45 -5.29
CA GLU A 50 -0.11 -3.30 -5.63
C GLU A 50 -0.47 -4.34 -6.69
N LYS A 51 -1.64 -4.99 -6.56
CA LYS A 51 -2.15 -5.97 -7.52
C LYS A 51 -2.37 -5.40 -8.93
N LYS A 52 -2.50 -4.07 -9.06
CA LYS A 52 -2.68 -3.38 -10.36
C LYS A 52 -1.36 -2.98 -11.04
N ILE A 53 -0.23 -3.09 -10.35
CA ILE A 53 1.09 -2.76 -10.91
C ILE A 53 1.47 -3.82 -11.95
N LYS A 54 1.79 -3.38 -13.17
CA LYS A 54 2.10 -4.27 -14.31
C LYS A 54 3.54 -4.77 -14.33
N ASP A 55 4.49 -3.98 -13.82
CA ASP A 55 5.87 -4.42 -13.70
C ASP A 55 6.01 -5.38 -12.52
N GLU A 56 6.15 -6.66 -12.83
CA GLU A 56 6.22 -7.72 -11.82
C GLU A 56 7.46 -7.60 -10.91
N ASN A 57 8.57 -7.03 -11.38
CA ASN A 57 9.75 -6.85 -10.52
C ASN A 57 9.52 -5.73 -9.49
N VAL A 58 8.91 -4.63 -9.92
CA VAL A 58 8.50 -3.53 -9.02
C VAL A 58 7.42 -4.01 -8.05
N LYS A 59 6.38 -4.68 -8.56
CA LYS A 59 5.29 -5.22 -7.75
C LYS A 59 5.78 -6.18 -6.67
N ASN A 60 6.64 -7.14 -7.02
CA ASN A 60 7.17 -8.10 -6.06
C ASN A 60 8.00 -7.42 -4.96
N LYS A 61 8.78 -6.38 -5.29
CA LYS A 61 9.51 -5.58 -4.31
C LYS A 61 8.57 -4.85 -3.36
N ILE A 62 7.54 -4.20 -3.89
CA ILE A 62 6.56 -3.45 -3.10
C ILE A 62 5.84 -4.40 -2.15
N ILE A 63 5.29 -5.52 -2.64
CA ILE A 63 4.58 -6.50 -1.82
C ILE A 63 5.45 -7.00 -0.66
N ALA A 64 6.71 -7.35 -0.93
CA ALA A 64 7.63 -7.83 0.10
C ALA A 64 7.89 -6.78 1.19
N LEU A 65 8.06 -5.52 0.81
CA LEU A 65 8.29 -4.43 1.76
C LEU A 65 7.02 -4.02 2.51
N THR A 66 5.87 -4.02 1.84
CA THR A 66 4.58 -3.81 2.49
C THR A 66 4.34 -4.88 3.54
N LEU A 67 4.58 -6.17 3.26
CA LEU A 67 4.46 -7.24 4.25
C LEU A 67 5.30 -6.98 5.51
N VAL A 68 6.55 -6.52 5.35
CA VAL A 68 7.43 -6.16 6.48
C VAL A 68 6.86 -5.01 7.31
N VAL A 69 6.26 -4.01 6.66
CA VAL A 69 5.58 -2.90 7.35
C VAL A 69 4.34 -3.39 8.08
N SER A 70 3.55 -4.25 7.44
CA SER A 70 2.28 -4.75 7.98
C SER A 70 2.46 -5.62 9.22
N ASN A 71 3.55 -6.41 9.30
CA ASN A 71 3.94 -7.15 10.50
C ASN A 71 4.13 -6.26 11.75
N ARG A 72 4.27 -4.94 11.59
CA ARG A 72 4.35 -3.98 12.71
C ARG A 72 3.02 -3.31 13.02
N LEU A 73 2.01 -3.48 12.18
CA LEU A 73 0.75 -2.75 12.23
C LEU A 73 -0.43 -3.59 12.71
N VAL A 74 -0.42 -4.87 12.40
CA VAL A 74 -1.55 -5.78 12.62
C VAL A 74 -1.04 -7.10 13.19
N GLU A 75 -1.89 -7.75 13.97
CA GLU A 75 -1.60 -9.09 14.51
C GLU A 75 -1.41 -10.09 13.35
N PRO A 76 -0.53 -11.09 13.50
CA PRO A 76 -0.24 -12.06 12.44
C PRO A 76 -1.47 -12.75 11.86
N GLU A 77 -2.49 -13.04 12.68
CA GLU A 77 -3.73 -13.68 12.22
C GLU A 77 -4.49 -12.81 11.21
N ILE A 78 -4.44 -11.48 11.37
CA ILE A 78 -5.08 -10.53 10.46
C ILE A 78 -4.32 -10.44 9.13
N LEU A 79 -3.01 -10.71 9.12
CA LEU A 79 -2.20 -10.70 7.91
C LEU A 79 -2.50 -11.88 7.00
N GLU A 80 -2.78 -13.04 7.58
CA GLU A 80 -3.19 -14.23 6.83
C GLU A 80 -4.53 -13.98 6.12
N GLU A 81 -5.53 -13.40 6.80
CA GLU A 81 -6.83 -13.06 6.20
C GLU A 81 -6.74 -12.07 5.03
N ILE A 82 -5.77 -11.14 5.08
CA ILE A 82 -5.62 -10.09 4.07
C ILE A 82 -4.95 -10.61 2.80
N TRP A 83 -4.16 -11.67 2.91
CA TRP A 83 -3.32 -12.19 1.82
C TRP A 83 -3.79 -13.51 1.19
N GLU A 84 -4.76 -14.22 1.78
CA GLU A 84 -5.58 -15.22 1.07
C GLU A 84 -6.47 -14.61 -0.03
#